data_AF-A0A9P5KTU8-F1
#
_entry.id   AF-A0A9P5KTU8-F1
#
_cell.length_a   1.000
_cell.length_b   1.000
_cell.length_c   1.000
_cell.angle_alpha   90.00
_cell.angle_beta   90.00
_cell.angle_gamma   90.00
#
_symmetry.space_group_name_H-M   'P 1'
#
loop_
_entity.id
_entity.type
_entity.pdbx_description
1 polymer ?
#
loop_
_entity_poly.entity_id
_entity_poly.type
_entity_poly.pdbx_seq_one_letter_code
_entity_poly.pdbx_strand_id
1 'polypeptide(L)'
;MLLDVAGLVPGAHQGRGLGNKFLDDLRHADALIHVVDVSGTTDAEGKATRGYDPLNDIDWLQDEIFRWIEGNLKERWGSIKRRHTATKSSVIDTLQNQFSGYGSTAKTVARALASIKTKLPPLEEWSDDDLKTVVRAFTNEKFPTVLALNKMDHPDADKNVSKIIKKHPDSKAVLTSAITEVFIRKLAKQGYVIYEEGTEFLDTKDDLPDSDLKELDEKLRA
;
A
#
# COMPACT_ATOMS: atom_id res chain seq x y z
N MET A 1 15.40 -1.08 -3.09
CA MET A 1 15.28 0.20 -3.82
C MET A 1 13.87 0.71 -3.57
N LEU A 2 13.70 1.98 -3.20
CA LEU A 2 12.39 2.61 -3.07
C LEU A 2 12.04 3.26 -4.41
N LEU A 3 10.85 2.99 -4.93
CA LEU A 3 10.33 3.67 -6.11
C LEU A 3 9.24 4.65 -5.66
N ASP A 4 9.40 5.93 -6.01
CA ASP A 4 8.34 6.90 -5.84
C ASP A 4 7.37 6.79 -7.03
N VAL A 5 6.10 6.57 -6.75
CA VAL A 5 5.07 6.34 -7.77
C VAL A 5 4.08 7.49 -7.71
N ALA A 6 3.69 8.02 -8.87
CA ALA A 6 2.74 9.13 -8.96
C ALA A 6 1.42 8.81 -8.24
N GLY A 7 0.82 9.80 -7.58
CA GLY A 7 -0.47 9.61 -6.92
C GLY A 7 -1.53 9.04 -7.85
N LEU A 8 -2.20 7.96 -7.41
CA LEU A 8 -3.37 7.45 -8.10
C LEU A 8 -4.56 8.40 -7.89
N VAL A 9 -5.45 8.43 -8.87
CA VAL A 9 -6.74 9.11 -8.79
C VAL A 9 -7.83 8.05 -9.03
N PRO A 10 -9.00 8.13 -8.38
CA PRO A 10 -10.08 7.16 -8.58
C PRO A 10 -10.40 6.88 -10.06
N GLY A 11 -10.51 5.59 -10.42
CA GLY A 11 -10.84 5.14 -11.77
C GLY A 11 -9.64 4.91 -12.71
N ALA A 12 -8.43 4.83 -12.17
CA ALA A 12 -7.20 4.45 -12.87
C ALA A 12 -7.29 3.08 -13.60
N HIS A 13 -7.94 2.09 -13.00
CA HIS A 13 -8.13 0.73 -13.54
C HIS A 13 -8.92 0.70 -14.85
N GLN A 14 -9.67 1.76 -15.15
CA GLN A 14 -10.41 1.92 -16.41
C GLN A 14 -9.54 2.51 -17.54
N GLY A 15 -8.23 2.63 -17.33
CA GLY A 15 -7.30 3.18 -18.31
C GLY A 15 -7.35 4.70 -18.45
N ARG A 16 -7.90 5.41 -17.47
CA ARG A 16 -7.96 6.88 -17.47
C ARG A 16 -6.71 7.50 -16.86
N GLY A 17 -6.12 8.47 -17.57
CA GLY A 17 -5.09 9.36 -17.03
C GLY A 17 -3.74 8.70 -16.72
N LEU A 18 -3.03 9.26 -15.72
CA LEU A 18 -1.73 8.77 -15.24
C LEU A 18 -1.81 7.42 -14.50
N GLY A 19 -3.03 6.93 -14.22
CA GLY A 19 -3.27 5.70 -13.45
C GLY A 19 -2.72 4.42 -14.09
N ASN A 20 -2.72 4.32 -15.43
CA ASN A 20 -2.09 3.17 -16.10
C ASN A 20 -0.57 3.13 -15.89
N LYS A 21 0.11 4.28 -15.81
CA LYS A 21 1.55 4.32 -15.52
C LYS A 21 1.85 3.83 -14.10
N PHE A 22 1.04 4.27 -13.13
CA PHE A 22 1.15 3.78 -11.74
C PHE A 22 0.97 2.25 -11.66
N LEU A 23 -0.06 1.71 -12.32
CA LEU A 23 -0.31 0.27 -12.32
C LEU A 23 0.84 -0.49 -13.01
N ASP A 24 1.50 0.11 -14.00
CA ASP A 24 2.68 -0.46 -14.64
C ASP A 24 3.92 -0.46 -13.74
N ASP A 25 4.11 0.61 -12.97
CA ASP A 25 5.17 0.71 -11.97
C ASP A 25 4.97 -0.34 -10.86
N LEU A 26 3.71 -0.57 -10.44
CA LEU A 26 3.37 -1.62 -9.47
C LEU A 26 3.79 -3.02 -9.91
N ARG A 27 3.79 -3.33 -11.21
CA ARG A 27 4.16 -4.68 -11.71
C ARG A 27 5.52 -5.16 -11.22
N HIS A 28 6.42 -4.22 -10.95
CA HIS A 28 7.80 -4.48 -10.52
C HIS A 28 7.98 -4.34 -9.01
N ALA A 29 6.96 -3.91 -8.28
CA ALA A 29 7.03 -3.70 -6.84
C ALA A 29 6.91 -5.03 -6.10
N ASP A 30 7.82 -5.28 -5.15
CA ASP A 30 7.77 -6.44 -4.25
C ASP A 30 6.84 -6.21 -3.05
N ALA A 31 6.67 -4.96 -2.65
CA ALA A 31 5.80 -4.51 -1.56
C ALA A 31 5.40 -3.06 -1.79
N LEU A 32 4.31 -2.64 -1.15
CA LEU A 32 3.79 -1.28 -1.24
C LEU A 32 3.89 -0.57 0.11
N ILE A 33 4.25 0.71 0.07
CA ILE A 33 4.07 1.63 1.19
C ILE A 33 2.94 2.57 0.80
N HIS A 34 1.78 2.39 1.41
CA HIS A 34 0.63 3.25 1.19
C HIS A 34 0.66 4.37 2.23
N VAL A 35 1.06 5.56 1.80
CA VAL A 35 1.04 6.77 2.65
C VAL A 35 -0.39 7.29 2.71
N VAL A 36 -0.98 7.27 3.90
CA VAL A 36 -2.37 7.66 4.15
C VAL A 36 -2.38 8.90 5.02
N ASP A 37 -3.11 9.94 4.62
CA ASP A 37 -3.33 11.12 5.45
C ASP A 37 -4.35 10.81 6.55
N VAL A 38 -3.86 10.52 7.76
CA VAL A 38 -4.76 10.22 8.88
C VAL A 38 -5.36 11.44 9.55
N SER A 39 -4.94 12.66 9.19
CA SER A 39 -5.55 13.89 9.70
C SER A 39 -6.98 14.10 9.19
N GLY A 40 -7.34 13.48 8.05
CA GLY A 40 -8.64 13.70 7.39
C GLY A 40 -8.78 15.11 6.78
N THR A 41 -7.65 15.79 6.55
CA THR A 41 -7.59 17.14 5.96
C THR A 41 -7.44 17.14 4.44
N THR A 42 -7.35 15.96 3.83
CA THR A 42 -7.27 15.78 2.38
C THR A 42 -8.38 14.85 1.91
N ASP A 43 -9.03 15.15 0.78
CA ASP A 43 -10.03 14.29 0.15
C ASP A 43 -9.40 13.29 -0.85
N ALA A 44 -10.25 12.47 -1.47
CA ALA A 44 -9.85 11.44 -2.44
C ALA A 44 -9.13 11.99 -3.69
N GLU A 45 -9.23 13.30 -3.97
CA GLU A 45 -8.54 13.95 -5.11
C GLU A 45 -7.24 14.64 -4.67
N GLY A 46 -6.85 14.51 -3.40
CA GLY A 46 -5.69 15.21 -2.86
C GLY A 46 -5.97 16.68 -2.51
N LYS A 47 -7.23 17.12 -2.45
CA LYS A 47 -7.60 18.50 -2.16
C LYS A 47 -7.87 18.70 -0.68
N ALA A 48 -7.61 19.92 -0.20
CA ALA A 48 -7.88 20.29 1.18
C ALA A 48 -9.37 20.16 1.52
N THR A 49 -9.66 19.46 2.60
CA THR A 49 -11.01 19.23 3.12
C THR A 49 -10.98 19.17 4.65
N ARG A 50 -12.13 18.88 5.27
CA ARG A 50 -12.22 18.64 6.72
C ARG A 50 -13.06 17.41 7.01
N GLY A 51 -12.55 16.54 7.86
CA GLY A 51 -13.28 15.38 8.36
C GLY A 51 -13.47 14.27 7.33
N TYR A 52 -12.59 14.19 6.32
CA TYR A 52 -12.56 13.05 5.41
C TYR A 52 -12.17 11.78 6.18
N ASP A 53 -12.78 10.64 5.84
CA ASP A 53 -12.46 9.36 6.47
C ASP A 53 -11.33 8.67 5.69
N PRO A 54 -10.11 8.57 6.24
CA PRO A 54 -8.96 8.00 5.52
C PRO A 54 -9.09 6.50 5.22
N LEU A 55 -10.06 5.81 5.86
CA LEU A 55 -10.41 4.43 5.51
C LEU A 55 -10.84 4.30 4.04
N ASN A 56 -11.44 5.34 3.48
CA ASN A 56 -11.87 5.33 2.09
C ASN A 56 -10.68 5.20 1.15
N ASP A 57 -9.56 5.87 1.41
CA ASP A 57 -8.35 5.78 0.58
C ASP A 57 -7.72 4.38 0.67
N ILE A 58 -7.67 3.81 1.88
CA ILE A 58 -7.13 2.46 2.11
C ILE A 58 -7.93 1.40 1.33
N ASP A 59 -9.24 1.39 1.51
CA ASP A 59 -10.13 0.46 0.82
C ASP A 59 -10.07 0.66 -0.69
N TRP A 60 -10.07 1.92 -1.13
CA TRP A 60 -10.06 2.26 -2.54
C TRP A 60 -8.80 1.75 -3.23
N LEU A 61 -7.60 1.96 -2.67
CA LEU A 61 -6.36 1.48 -3.30
C LEU A 61 -6.39 -0.04 -3.49
N GLN A 62 -6.84 -0.77 -2.47
CA GLN A 62 -6.94 -2.23 -2.52
C GLN A 62 -7.93 -2.70 -3.59
N ASP A 63 -9.10 -2.05 -3.67
CA ASP A 63 -10.12 -2.33 -4.69
C ASP A 63 -9.63 -1.98 -6.09
N GLU A 64 -8.86 -0.90 -6.26
CA GLU A 64 -8.34 -0.44 -7.55
C GLU A 64 -7.35 -1.47 -8.15
N ILE A 65 -6.40 -1.96 -7.34
CA ILE A 65 -5.43 -2.99 -7.76
C ILE A 65 -6.16 -4.30 -8.08
N PHE A 66 -7.12 -4.67 -7.25
CA PHE A 66 -7.95 -5.85 -7.47
C PHE A 66 -8.72 -5.77 -8.80
N ARG A 67 -9.45 -4.68 -9.04
CA ARG A 67 -10.26 -4.47 -10.25
C ARG A 67 -9.43 -4.43 -11.52
N TRP A 68 -8.24 -3.86 -11.46
CA TRP A 68 -7.32 -3.87 -12.59
C TRP A 68 -6.96 -5.30 -13.03
N ILE A 69 -6.58 -6.15 -12.07
CA ILE A 69 -6.18 -7.53 -12.36
C ILE A 69 -7.41 -8.37 -12.73
N GLU A 70 -8.54 -8.18 -12.05
CA GLU A 70 -9.81 -8.84 -12.36
C GLU A 70 -10.25 -8.51 -13.79
N GLY A 71 -10.26 -7.23 -14.16
CA GLY A 71 -10.65 -6.77 -15.49
C GLY A 71 -9.82 -7.41 -16.59
N ASN A 72 -8.48 -7.36 -16.46
CA ASN A 72 -7.55 -7.96 -17.42
C ASN A 72 -7.78 -9.47 -17.60
N LEU A 73 -8.09 -10.17 -16.50
CA LEU A 73 -8.31 -11.62 -16.52
C LEU A 73 -9.69 -11.96 -17.09
N LYS A 74 -10.72 -11.21 -16.71
CA LYS A 74 -12.11 -11.43 -17.09
C LYS A 74 -12.34 -11.28 -18.59
N GLU A 75 -11.71 -10.30 -19.22
CA GLU A 75 -11.75 -10.10 -20.68
C GLU A 75 -11.32 -11.34 -21.47
N ARG A 76 -10.38 -12.12 -20.92
CA ARG A 76 -9.76 -13.27 -21.60
C ARG A 76 -10.17 -14.61 -21.00
N TRP A 77 -11.02 -14.61 -19.97
CA TRP A 77 -11.30 -15.79 -19.14
C TRP A 77 -11.84 -16.98 -19.93
N GLY A 78 -12.76 -16.75 -20.87
CA GLY A 78 -13.31 -17.82 -21.72
C GLY A 78 -12.26 -18.52 -22.61
N SER A 79 -11.21 -17.80 -23.02
CA SER A 79 -10.08 -18.39 -23.75
C SER A 79 -9.15 -19.17 -22.82
N ILE A 80 -8.90 -18.64 -21.63
CA ILE A 80 -8.08 -19.26 -20.59
C ILE A 80 -8.66 -20.61 -20.19
N LYS A 81 -9.97 -20.69 -19.91
CA LYS A 81 -10.64 -21.94 -19.56
C LYS A 81 -10.49 -23.01 -20.64
N ARG A 82 -10.77 -22.66 -21.90
CA ARG A 82 -10.63 -23.59 -23.03
C ARG A 82 -9.21 -24.11 -23.18
N ARG A 83 -8.20 -23.23 -23.06
CA ARG A 83 -6.80 -23.61 -23.14
C ARG A 83 -6.41 -24.53 -21.98
N HIS A 84 -6.80 -24.20 -20.76
CA HIS A 84 -6.55 -25.01 -19.56
C HIS A 84 -7.01 -26.46 -19.75
N THR A 85 -8.25 -26.65 -20.20
CA THR A 85 -8.81 -27.99 -20.45
C THR A 85 -8.09 -28.70 -21.59
N ALA A 86 -7.75 -27.99 -22.68
CA ALA A 86 -7.07 -28.58 -23.84
C ALA A 86 -5.64 -29.04 -23.52
N THR A 87 -4.90 -28.24 -22.75
CA THR A 87 -3.50 -28.55 -22.40
C THR A 87 -3.37 -29.44 -21.18
N LYS A 88 -4.46 -29.66 -20.42
CA LYS A 88 -4.47 -30.35 -19.12
C LYS A 88 -3.41 -29.79 -18.17
N SER A 89 -3.17 -28.48 -18.24
CA SER A 89 -2.20 -27.78 -17.40
C SER A 89 -2.69 -27.73 -15.94
N SER A 90 -1.76 -27.59 -15.00
CA SER A 90 -2.18 -27.35 -13.61
C SER A 90 -2.83 -25.96 -13.46
N VAL A 91 -3.64 -25.79 -12.42
CA VAL A 91 -4.22 -24.47 -12.07
C VAL A 91 -3.11 -23.44 -11.82
N ILE A 92 -2.04 -23.86 -11.12
CA ILE A 92 -0.90 -23.00 -10.81
C ILE A 92 -0.24 -22.50 -12.10
N ASP A 93 0.08 -23.38 -13.05
CA ASP A 93 0.71 -22.99 -14.30
C ASP A 93 -0.20 -22.09 -15.15
N THR A 94 -1.50 -22.39 -15.14
CA THR A 94 -2.49 -21.60 -15.89
C THR A 94 -2.55 -20.17 -15.39
N LEU A 95 -2.64 -19.99 -14.07
CA LEU A 95 -2.68 -18.67 -13.43
C LEU A 95 -1.33 -17.97 -13.47
N GLN A 96 -0.22 -18.68 -13.28
CA GLN A 96 1.13 -18.10 -13.37
C GLN A 96 1.35 -17.49 -14.75
N ASN A 97 0.91 -18.15 -15.82
CA ASN A 97 0.97 -17.58 -17.16
C ASN A 97 0.18 -16.26 -17.28
N GLN A 98 -0.98 -16.14 -16.62
CA GLN A 98 -1.77 -14.91 -16.64
C GLN A 98 -1.18 -13.81 -15.76
N PHE A 99 -0.56 -14.19 -14.64
CA PHE A 99 0.01 -13.26 -13.66
C PHE A 99 1.48 -12.92 -13.89
N SER A 100 2.11 -13.52 -14.90
CA SER A 100 3.50 -13.29 -15.29
C SER A 100 3.80 -11.81 -15.58
N GLY A 101 2.83 -11.08 -16.16
CA GLY A 101 2.93 -9.64 -16.41
C GLY A 101 3.03 -8.76 -15.16
N TYR A 102 2.73 -9.30 -13.98
CA TYR A 102 2.86 -8.63 -12.68
C TYR A 102 4.07 -9.14 -11.90
N GLY A 103 5.05 -9.75 -12.56
CA GLY A 103 6.25 -10.31 -11.90
C GLY A 103 5.97 -11.53 -11.02
N SER A 104 4.83 -12.21 -11.21
CA SER A 104 4.44 -13.35 -10.37
C SER A 104 5.19 -14.64 -10.73
N THR A 105 5.52 -15.41 -9.70
CA THR A 105 6.11 -16.76 -9.83
C THR A 105 5.07 -17.84 -9.51
N ALA A 106 5.32 -19.08 -9.94
CA ALA A 106 4.48 -20.22 -9.56
C ALA A 106 4.37 -20.39 -8.02
N LYS A 107 5.43 -20.05 -7.27
CA LYS A 107 5.42 -20.05 -5.80
C LYS A 107 4.46 -19.00 -5.23
N THR A 108 4.47 -17.79 -5.78
CA THR A 108 3.54 -16.71 -5.39
C THR A 108 2.10 -17.14 -5.63
N VAL A 109 1.80 -17.70 -6.80
CA VAL A 109 0.46 -18.22 -7.12
C VAL A 109 0.06 -19.36 -6.18
N ALA A 110 0.97 -20.29 -5.89
CA ALA A 110 0.69 -21.39 -4.96
C ALA A 110 0.37 -20.89 -3.55
N ARG A 111 1.10 -19.88 -3.03
CA ARG A 111 0.81 -19.28 -1.72
C ARG A 111 -0.52 -18.54 -1.70
N ALA A 112 -0.83 -17.78 -2.75
CA ALA A 112 -2.12 -17.12 -2.92
C ALA A 112 -3.29 -18.13 -2.92
N LEU A 113 -3.16 -19.24 -3.67
CA LEU A 113 -4.19 -20.28 -3.67
C LEU A 113 -4.30 -20.98 -2.30
N ALA A 114 -3.17 -21.21 -1.63
CA ALA A 114 -3.15 -21.83 -0.30
C ALA A 114 -3.79 -20.95 0.79
N SER A 115 -3.86 -19.62 0.61
CA SER A 115 -4.54 -18.73 1.55
C SER A 115 -6.07 -18.73 1.39
N ILE A 116 -6.60 -19.32 0.31
CA ILE A 116 -8.04 -19.42 0.08
C ILE A 116 -8.62 -20.54 0.96
N LYS A 117 -9.55 -20.18 1.85
CA LYS A 117 -10.16 -21.12 2.80
C LYS A 117 -11.28 -21.95 2.19
N THR A 118 -11.91 -21.46 1.13
CA THR A 118 -13.01 -22.13 0.44
C THR A 118 -12.49 -23.13 -0.59
N LYS A 119 -13.20 -24.24 -0.74
CA LYS A 119 -12.86 -25.23 -1.76
C LYS A 119 -13.28 -24.69 -3.14
N LEU A 120 -12.31 -24.46 -4.01
CA LEU A 120 -12.57 -24.07 -5.39
C LEU A 120 -12.95 -25.30 -6.23
N PRO A 121 -13.91 -25.17 -7.16
CA PRO A 121 -14.21 -26.20 -8.15
C PRO A 121 -13.05 -26.31 -9.17
N PRO A 122 -13.11 -27.28 -10.10
CA PRO A 122 -12.24 -27.29 -11.27
C PRO A 122 -12.26 -25.95 -12.01
N LEU A 123 -11.13 -25.52 -12.57
CA LEU A 123 -10.96 -24.16 -13.12
C LEU A 123 -11.96 -23.84 -14.24
N GLU A 124 -12.31 -24.83 -15.04
CA GLU A 124 -13.30 -24.74 -16.12
C GLU A 124 -14.71 -24.35 -15.63
N GLU A 125 -15.03 -24.68 -14.37
CA GLU A 125 -16.32 -24.44 -13.72
C GLU A 125 -16.34 -23.16 -12.87
N TRP A 126 -15.22 -22.44 -12.78
CA TRP A 126 -15.16 -21.21 -11.97
C TRP A 126 -16.20 -20.19 -12.41
N SER A 127 -16.98 -19.76 -11.43
CA SER A 127 -17.87 -18.63 -11.50
C SER A 127 -17.09 -17.31 -11.45
N ASP A 128 -17.78 -16.19 -11.68
CA ASP A 128 -17.21 -14.86 -11.48
C ASP A 128 -16.72 -14.67 -10.03
N ASP A 129 -17.41 -15.24 -9.04
CA ASP A 129 -17.04 -15.07 -7.63
C ASP A 129 -15.82 -15.92 -7.22
N ASP A 130 -15.65 -17.10 -7.84
CA ASP A 130 -14.43 -17.90 -7.69
C ASP A 130 -13.23 -17.13 -8.26
N LEU A 131 -13.40 -16.53 -9.45
CA LEU A 131 -12.38 -15.72 -10.09
C LEU A 131 -11.97 -14.54 -9.20
N LYS A 132 -12.95 -13.81 -8.66
CA LYS A 132 -12.70 -12.69 -7.72
C LYS A 132 -11.97 -13.15 -6.46
N THR A 133 -12.34 -14.32 -5.93
CA THR A 133 -11.69 -14.89 -4.74
C THR A 133 -10.21 -15.15 -5.01
N VAL A 134 -9.90 -15.75 -6.17
CA VAL A 134 -8.51 -16.04 -6.57
C VAL A 134 -7.72 -14.78 -6.87
N VAL A 135 -8.31 -13.81 -7.58
CA VAL A 135 -7.65 -12.53 -7.88
C VAL A 135 -7.35 -11.78 -6.59
N ARG A 136 -8.29 -11.72 -5.63
CA ARG A 136 -8.07 -11.03 -4.35
C ARG A 136 -7.03 -11.72 -3.48
N ALA A 137 -7.00 -13.05 -3.46
CA ALA A 137 -5.93 -13.77 -2.78
C ALA A 137 -4.57 -13.49 -3.44
N PHE A 138 -4.53 -13.45 -4.78
CA PHE A 138 -3.33 -13.11 -5.53
C PHE A 138 -2.85 -11.68 -5.26
N THR A 139 -3.74 -10.69 -5.24
CA THR A 139 -3.35 -9.29 -4.99
C THR A 139 -2.78 -9.10 -3.58
N ASN A 140 -3.38 -9.72 -2.58
CA ASN A 140 -2.89 -9.65 -1.19
C ASN A 140 -1.51 -10.29 -1.02
N GLU A 141 -1.25 -11.40 -1.72
CA GLU A 141 0.03 -12.09 -1.70
C GLU A 141 1.10 -11.36 -2.52
N LYS A 142 0.73 -10.81 -3.68
CA LYS A 142 1.68 -10.18 -4.61
C LYS A 142 2.03 -8.76 -4.21
N PHE A 143 1.10 -8.03 -3.60
CA PHE A 143 1.25 -6.64 -3.20
C PHE A 143 1.03 -6.51 -1.69
N PRO A 144 1.93 -7.07 -0.86
CA PRO A 144 1.88 -6.84 0.57
C PRO A 144 2.05 -5.33 0.82
N THR A 145 1.07 -4.73 1.49
CA THR A 145 1.01 -3.28 1.71
C THR A 145 1.27 -2.97 3.18
N VAL A 146 2.20 -2.04 3.43
CA VAL A 146 2.40 -1.39 4.72
C VAL A 146 1.72 -0.02 4.66
N LEU A 147 0.87 0.27 5.64
CA LEU A 147 0.23 1.57 5.79
C LEU A 147 1.18 2.51 6.53
N ALA A 148 1.66 3.56 5.86
CA ALA A 148 2.32 4.68 6.51
C ALA A 148 1.24 5.71 6.87
N LEU A 149 0.75 5.63 8.12
CA LEU A 149 -0.29 6.50 8.65
C LEU A 149 0.34 7.85 8.98
N ASN A 150 0.25 8.79 8.04
CA ASN A 150 0.98 10.04 8.04
C ASN A 150 0.15 11.21 8.55
N LYS A 151 0.84 12.27 9.00
CA LYS A 151 0.29 13.45 9.69
C LYS A 151 -0.20 13.16 11.11
N MET A 152 0.52 12.32 11.84
CA MET A 152 0.27 12.08 13.27
C MET A 152 0.46 13.32 14.16
N ASP A 153 1.12 14.35 13.65
CA ASP A 153 1.23 15.68 14.26
C ASP A 153 -0.13 16.44 14.31
N HIS A 154 -1.17 15.95 13.63
CA HIS A 154 -2.49 16.57 13.65
C HIS A 154 -3.38 16.02 14.78
N PRO A 155 -4.13 16.86 15.52
CA PRO A 155 -4.92 16.43 16.69
C PRO A 155 -6.03 15.42 16.37
N ASP A 156 -6.57 15.42 15.14
CA ASP A 156 -7.60 14.47 14.72
C ASP A 156 -7.07 13.09 14.31
N ALA A 157 -5.74 12.91 14.23
CA ALA A 157 -5.12 11.69 13.71
C ALA A 157 -5.44 10.44 14.54
N ASP A 158 -5.35 10.52 15.87
CA ASP A 158 -5.53 9.38 16.78
C ASP A 158 -6.87 8.67 16.60
N LYS A 159 -7.94 9.45 16.38
CA LYS A 159 -9.28 8.93 16.14
C LYS A 159 -9.34 8.11 14.86
N ASN A 160 -8.72 8.59 13.79
CA ASN A 160 -8.72 7.90 12.50
C ASN A 160 -7.82 6.66 12.52
N VAL A 161 -6.64 6.75 13.12
CA VAL A 161 -5.77 5.58 13.36
C VAL A 161 -6.52 4.49 14.09
N SER A 162 -7.22 4.84 15.18
CA SER A 162 -8.01 3.88 15.96
C SER A 162 -9.08 3.18 15.12
N LYS A 163 -9.74 3.88 14.20
CA LYS A 163 -10.70 3.26 13.27
C LYS A 163 -10.01 2.33 12.27
N ILE A 164 -8.88 2.75 11.72
CA ILE A 164 -8.11 2.00 10.73
C ILE A 164 -7.64 0.66 11.31
N ILE A 165 -6.99 0.69 12.47
CA ILE A 165 -6.49 -0.52 13.14
C ILE A 165 -7.64 -1.45 13.54
N LYS A 166 -8.80 -0.92 13.96
CA LYS A 166 -9.98 -1.75 14.26
C LYS A 166 -10.56 -2.44 13.03
N LYS A 167 -10.59 -1.75 11.88
CA LYS A 167 -11.16 -2.30 10.64
C LYS A 167 -10.18 -3.24 9.92
N HIS A 168 -8.88 -2.97 10.01
CA HIS A 168 -7.83 -3.75 9.37
C HIS A 168 -6.79 -4.23 10.42
N PRO A 169 -7.18 -5.12 11.34
CA PRO A 169 -6.30 -5.55 12.44
C PRO A 169 -5.05 -6.28 11.96
N ASP A 170 -5.11 -6.91 10.79
CA ASP A 170 -3.99 -7.66 10.19
C ASP A 170 -3.09 -6.79 9.32
N SER A 171 -3.45 -5.52 9.08
CA SER A 171 -2.64 -4.60 8.28
C SER A 171 -1.40 -4.19 9.05
N LYS A 172 -0.24 -4.25 8.39
CA LYS A 172 1.00 -3.65 8.91
C LYS A 172 0.87 -2.13 8.81
N ALA A 173 0.84 -1.45 9.93
CA ALA A 173 0.74 0.00 9.99
C ALA A 173 1.91 0.59 10.78
N VAL A 174 2.43 1.71 10.29
CA VAL A 174 3.47 2.52 10.93
C VAL A 174 2.93 3.94 11.07
N LEU A 175 2.99 4.47 12.29
CA LEU A 175 2.62 5.85 12.58
C LEU A 175 3.76 6.75 12.11
N THR A 176 3.43 7.80 11.36
CA THR A 176 4.44 8.66 10.74
C THR A 176 4.04 10.12 10.79
N SER A 177 5.04 11.00 10.84
CA SER A 177 4.90 12.43 10.61
C SER A 177 6.04 12.87 9.70
N ALA A 178 5.77 12.89 8.39
CA ALA A 178 6.77 13.27 7.39
C ALA A 178 7.29 14.70 7.59
N ILE A 179 6.43 15.61 8.07
CA ILE A 179 6.84 16.99 8.36
C ILE A 179 7.80 17.06 9.55
N THR A 180 7.52 16.29 10.62
CA THR A 180 8.38 16.18 11.80
C THR A 180 9.72 15.57 11.43
N GLU A 181 9.71 14.47 10.65
CA GLU A 181 10.93 13.82 10.15
C GLU A 181 11.84 14.79 9.39
N VAL A 182 11.26 15.54 8.43
CA VAL A 182 12.00 16.54 7.64
C VAL A 182 12.56 17.65 8.54
N PHE A 183 11.79 18.09 9.53
CA PHE A 183 12.20 19.13 10.46
C PHE A 183 13.37 18.67 11.34
N ILE A 184 13.28 17.50 11.96
CA ILE A 184 14.33 16.95 12.83
C ILE A 184 15.61 16.69 12.05
N ARG A 185 15.52 16.11 10.85
CA ARG A 185 16.70 15.90 9.96
C ARG A 185 17.42 17.21 9.64
N LYS A 186 16.67 18.30 9.47
CA LYS A 186 17.24 19.63 9.24
C LYS A 186 17.96 20.15 10.49
N LEU A 187 17.38 19.98 11.69
CA LEU A 187 18.02 20.34 12.96
C LEU A 187 19.30 19.55 13.20
N ALA A 188 19.28 18.24 12.93
CA ALA A 188 20.44 17.37 13.08
C ALA A 188 21.59 17.83 12.16
N LYS A 189 21.28 18.12 10.89
CA LYS A 189 22.26 18.67 9.92
C LYS A 189 22.85 20.01 10.36
N GLN A 190 22.11 20.81 11.13
CA GLN A 190 22.55 22.11 11.63
C GLN A 190 23.29 22.02 12.98
N GLY A 191 23.37 20.83 13.58
CA GLY A 191 24.03 20.58 14.86
C GLY A 191 23.22 21.01 16.08
N TYR A 192 21.88 21.07 15.98
CA TYR A 192 21.01 21.35 17.13
C TYR A 192 20.63 20.10 17.91
N VAL A 193 20.62 18.94 17.27
CA VAL A 193 20.18 17.67 17.85
C VAL A 193 21.03 16.51 17.32
N ILE A 194 21.11 15.42 18.09
CA ILE A 194 21.57 14.11 17.61
C ILE A 194 20.32 13.29 17.30
N TYR A 195 20.22 12.84 16.06
CA TYR A 195 19.08 12.09 15.55
C TYR A 195 19.54 11.02 14.57
N GLU A 196 19.02 9.81 14.73
CA GLU A 196 19.13 8.73 13.76
C GLU A 196 17.79 8.56 13.03
N GLU A 197 17.80 8.56 11.70
CA GLU A 197 16.57 8.53 10.90
C GLU A 197 15.70 7.31 11.23
N GLY A 198 14.41 7.57 11.49
CA GLY A 198 13.43 6.54 11.85
C GLY A 198 13.46 6.09 13.31
N THR A 199 14.33 6.65 14.15
CA THR A 199 14.31 6.39 15.60
C THR A 199 13.27 7.28 16.30
N GLU A 200 12.81 6.84 17.46
CA GLU A 200 11.92 7.61 18.33
C GLU A 200 12.69 8.51 19.30
N PHE A 201 14.02 8.38 19.32
CA PHE A 201 14.91 9.09 20.23
C PHE A 201 15.55 10.31 19.58
N LEU A 202 15.69 11.37 20.37
CA LEU A 202 16.30 12.61 19.96
C LEU A 202 17.04 13.17 21.17
N ASP A 203 18.35 13.39 21.03
CA ASP A 203 19.12 14.04 22.08
C ASP A 203 19.33 15.51 21.71
N THR A 204 19.02 16.38 22.66
CA THR A 204 19.26 17.82 22.56
C THR A 204 20.46 18.24 23.41
N LYS A 205 20.83 19.51 23.34
CA LYS A 205 21.86 20.10 24.22
C LYS A 205 21.49 20.01 25.71
N ASP A 206 20.19 20.04 26.03
CA ASP A 206 19.70 19.92 27.42
C ASP A 206 19.88 18.48 27.94
N ASP A 207 19.73 17.47 27.07
CA ASP A 207 19.93 16.06 27.41
C ASP A 207 21.42 15.69 27.51
N LEU A 208 22.26 16.32 26.68
CA LEU A 208 23.71 16.12 26.63
C LEU A 208 24.46 17.46 26.81
N PRO A 209 24.57 17.98 28.05
CA PRO A 209 25.18 19.30 28.30
C PRO A 209 26.62 19.43 27.83
N ASP A 210 27.39 18.34 27.85
CA ASP A 210 28.80 18.30 27.44
C ASP A 210 29.02 18.12 25.92
N SER A 211 27.94 18.00 25.13
CA SER A 211 28.03 17.83 23.67
C SER A 211 28.36 19.12 22.92
N ASP A 212 28.77 19.03 21.66
CA ASP A 212 28.97 20.20 20.78
C ASP A 212 27.66 20.74 20.16
N LEU A 213 26.49 20.31 20.67
CA LEU A 213 25.20 20.74 20.16
C LEU A 213 24.94 22.22 20.46
N LYS A 214 24.26 22.89 19.52
CA LYS A 214 23.75 24.25 19.70
C LYS A 214 22.50 24.24 20.56
N GLU A 215 22.32 25.28 21.37
CA GLU A 215 21.05 25.50 22.07
C GLU A 215 19.93 25.78 21.07
N LEU A 216 18.76 25.17 21.31
CA LEU A 216 17.54 25.44 20.55
C LEU A 216 16.98 26.81 21.01
N ASP A 217 16.80 27.73 20.07
CA ASP A 217 16.16 29.02 20.39
C ASP A 217 14.66 28.85 20.72
N GLU A 218 14.05 29.84 21.36
CA GLU A 218 12.61 29.79 21.73
C GLU A 218 11.68 29.61 20.52
N LYS A 219 12.10 29.98 19.31
CA LYS A 219 11.30 29.85 18.09
C LYS A 219 11.37 28.45 17.47
N LEU A 220 12.44 27.71 17.72
CA LEU A 220 12.65 26.33 17.32
C LEU A 220 12.12 25.33 18.36
N ARG A 221 11.81 25.79 19.57
CA ARG A 221 11.15 25.03 20.64
C ARG A 221 9.62 24.98 20.51
N ALA A 222 9.01 25.85 19.71
CA ALA A 222 7.56 25.99 19.52
C ALA A 222 7.08 25.33 18.22
#